data_AF-A0A661E7K9-F1
#
_entry.id   AF-A0A661E7K9-F1
#
_cell.length_a   1.000
_cell.length_b   1.000
_cell.length_c   1.000
_cell.angle_alpha   90.00
_cell.angle_beta   90.00
_cell.angle_gamma   90.00
#
_symmetry.space_group_name_H-M   'P 1'
#
loop_
_entity.id
_entity.type
_entity.pdbx_description
1 polymer ?
#
loop_
_entity_poly.entity_id
_entity_poly.type
_entity_poly.pdbx_seq_one_letter_code
_entity_poly.pdbx_strand_id
1 'polypeptide(L)'
;MSAMNKGGKRIKTGPWPRLQKFWDIRAACNFIGGGTGSGLLLIAAIFLILGQPVLAPIVAGVVFISFGLFMVFLEIGKPWRSINMFFHPQTSWMTREGIVVGPLFLCAALIFFYTSEPFSEIAAYFMGICAVTFLYCQLRILHAAKGIPSWCTPALKPYIFTTGLTEALGIAVCIPGLMEEKSLWIALGLMLVVRKIVWQLYAKRLHKDKAPKTSRKIIDGIYVKVLTGHLLSITLLISANMTNALVLVVFAGLIAAGTGWYTKIIIITKAAQTRGFGIPRTPVRGKGQSRVLSS
;
A
#
# COMPACT_ATOMS: atom_id res chain seq x y z
N MET A 1 -35.95 13.09 -39.86
CA MET A 1 -34.68 13.37 -40.56
C MET A 1 -33.55 13.41 -39.54
N SER A 2 -32.63 12.45 -39.65
CA SER A 2 -31.47 12.24 -38.78
C SER A 2 -30.35 13.22 -39.15
N ALA A 3 -29.78 13.94 -38.18
CA ALA A 3 -28.58 14.75 -38.37
C ALA A 3 -27.52 14.41 -37.31
N MET A 4 -26.67 13.48 -37.73
CA MET A 4 -25.36 13.04 -37.24
C MET A 4 -24.67 13.88 -36.15
N ASN A 5 -24.50 13.22 -35.00
CA ASN A 5 -23.49 13.51 -33.98
C ASN A 5 -22.08 13.31 -34.57
N LYS A 6 -21.46 14.37 -35.12
CA LYS A 6 -20.06 14.34 -35.57
C LYS A 6 -19.13 14.32 -34.36
N GLY A 7 -18.83 13.12 -33.87
CA GLY A 7 -17.82 12.88 -32.84
C GLY A 7 -16.44 13.33 -33.32
N GLY A 8 -16.01 14.52 -32.90
CA GLY A 8 -14.65 15.00 -33.14
C GLY A 8 -13.61 14.03 -32.58
N LYS A 9 -12.78 13.46 -33.45
CA LYS A 9 -11.68 12.57 -33.04
C LYS A 9 -10.63 13.38 -32.27
N ARG A 10 -10.33 12.97 -31.03
CA ARG A 10 -9.22 13.55 -30.25
C ARG A 10 -7.89 13.19 -30.92
N ILE A 11 -7.14 14.18 -31.39
CA ILE A 11 -5.76 13.98 -31.83
C ILE A 11 -4.90 13.76 -30.58
N LYS A 12 -4.10 12.68 -30.58
CA LYS A 12 -3.14 12.39 -29.51
C LYS A 12 -1.91 13.27 -29.71
N THR A 13 -1.89 14.43 -29.06
CA THR A 13 -0.82 15.42 -29.17
C THR A 13 0.11 15.48 -27.96
N GLY A 14 -0.26 14.86 -26.83
CA GLY A 14 0.62 14.75 -25.66
C GLY A 14 1.51 13.50 -25.71
N PRO A 15 2.57 13.46 -24.86
CA PRO A 15 3.49 12.34 -24.81
C PRO A 15 2.75 11.03 -24.57
N TRP A 16 3.13 9.99 -25.33
CA TRP A 16 2.62 8.63 -25.14
C TRP A 16 2.79 8.18 -23.68
N PRO A 17 1.88 7.31 -23.17
CA PRO A 17 2.04 6.73 -21.85
C PRO A 17 3.45 6.16 -21.69
N ARG A 18 4.16 6.62 -20.65
CA ARG A 18 5.53 6.22 -20.35
C ARG A 18 5.65 5.89 -18.87
N LEU A 19 6.62 5.05 -18.53
CA LEU A 19 6.89 4.74 -17.13
C LEU A 19 7.34 6.02 -16.40
N GLN A 20 6.77 6.27 -15.23
CA GLN A 20 7.28 7.31 -14.34
C GLN A 20 8.72 6.97 -13.90
N LYS A 21 9.57 7.99 -13.72
CA LYS A 21 10.99 7.81 -13.35
C LYS A 21 11.34 8.37 -11.97
N PHE A 22 10.33 8.84 -11.22
CA PHE A 22 10.54 9.59 -9.99
C PHE A 22 10.54 8.72 -8.75
N TRP A 23 9.80 7.60 -8.76
CA TRP A 23 9.70 6.68 -7.64
C TRP A 23 10.25 5.32 -8.03
N ASP A 24 11.29 4.90 -7.36
CA ASP A 24 11.88 3.58 -7.56
C ASP A 24 11.48 2.57 -6.46
N ILE A 25 12.29 1.53 -6.30
CA ILE A 25 12.08 0.49 -5.29
C ILE A 25 12.10 1.04 -3.87
N ARG A 26 12.85 2.12 -3.60
CA ARG A 26 12.91 2.75 -2.28
C ARG A 26 11.57 3.37 -1.88
N ALA A 27 10.90 4.01 -2.84
CA ALA A 27 9.52 4.45 -2.64
C ALA A 27 8.60 3.27 -2.35
N ALA A 28 8.74 2.14 -3.07
CA ALA A 28 7.98 0.92 -2.78
C ALA A 28 8.25 0.36 -1.38
N CYS A 29 9.50 0.40 -0.91
CA CYS A 29 9.87 0.01 0.44
C CYS A 29 9.18 0.85 1.50
N ASN A 30 8.88 2.14 1.26
CA ASN A 30 8.07 2.94 2.20
C ASN A 30 6.65 2.38 2.38
N PHE A 31 5.98 1.98 1.29
CA PHE A 31 4.65 1.37 1.38
C PHE A 31 4.68 -0.05 1.94
N ILE A 32 5.77 -0.78 1.74
CA ILE A 32 5.99 -2.11 2.33
C ILE A 32 6.21 -1.96 3.84
N GLY A 33 7.25 -1.24 4.24
CA GLY A 33 7.62 -1.02 5.63
C GLY A 33 6.51 -0.33 6.42
N GLY A 34 5.93 0.71 5.85
CA GLY A 34 4.76 1.38 6.41
C GLY A 34 3.57 0.45 6.56
N GLY A 35 3.21 -0.29 5.52
CA GLY A 35 2.08 -1.23 5.54
C GLY A 35 2.23 -2.37 6.55
N THR A 36 3.34 -3.10 6.45
CA THR A 36 3.67 -4.22 7.34
C THR A 36 3.85 -3.73 8.78
N GLY A 37 4.62 -2.67 8.98
CA GLY A 37 4.97 -2.20 10.32
C GLY A 37 3.79 -1.57 11.07
N SER A 38 2.99 -0.73 10.41
CA SER A 38 1.76 -0.19 11.01
C SER A 38 0.75 -1.27 11.36
N GLY A 39 0.61 -2.31 10.52
CA GLY A 39 -0.25 -3.44 10.83
C GLY A 39 0.25 -4.26 12.03
N LEU A 40 1.57 -4.43 12.19
CA LEU A 40 2.16 -5.08 13.37
C LEU A 40 1.92 -4.25 14.65
N LEU A 41 2.06 -2.92 14.57
CA LEU A 41 1.73 -2.04 15.69
C LEU A 41 0.22 -2.07 16.01
N LEU A 42 -0.65 -2.19 15.01
CA LEU A 42 -2.08 -2.37 15.24
C LEU A 42 -2.39 -3.72 15.92
N ILE A 43 -1.74 -4.81 15.48
CA ILE A 43 -1.85 -6.12 16.13
C ILE A 43 -1.37 -6.02 17.58
N ALA A 44 -0.22 -5.39 17.83
CA ALA A 44 0.30 -5.19 19.18
C ALA A 44 -0.65 -4.38 20.07
N ALA A 45 -1.30 -3.34 19.54
CA ALA A 45 -2.30 -2.58 20.27
C ALA A 45 -3.49 -3.45 20.70
N ILE A 46 -4.01 -4.25 19.77
CA ILE A 46 -5.10 -5.20 20.07
C ILE A 46 -4.64 -6.24 21.09
N PHE A 47 -3.42 -6.75 20.95
CA PHE A 47 -2.87 -7.78 21.80
C PHE A 47 -2.63 -7.28 23.22
N LEU A 48 -2.21 -6.03 23.40
CA LEU A 48 -2.07 -5.44 24.74
C LEU A 48 -3.41 -5.46 25.49
N ILE A 49 -4.49 -5.04 24.81
CA ILE A 49 -5.85 -5.01 25.37
C ILE A 49 -6.34 -6.42 25.71
N LEU A 50 -5.90 -7.43 24.96
CA LEU A 50 -6.23 -8.85 25.18
C LEU A 50 -5.28 -9.55 26.16
N GLY A 51 -4.34 -8.84 26.78
CA GLY A 51 -3.35 -9.42 27.70
C GLY A 51 -2.33 -10.36 27.03
N GLN A 52 -2.09 -10.19 25.73
CA GLN A 52 -1.19 -11.01 24.92
C GLN A 52 0.21 -10.40 24.79
N PRO A 53 1.25 -11.18 24.40
CA PRO A 53 2.60 -10.67 24.21
C PRO A 53 2.69 -9.60 23.10
N VAL A 54 3.29 -8.44 23.41
CA VAL A 54 3.33 -7.28 22.48
C VAL A 54 4.72 -6.80 22.09
N LEU A 55 5.77 -7.14 22.84
CA LEU A 55 7.09 -6.51 22.64
C LEU A 55 7.69 -6.83 21.26
N ALA A 56 7.65 -8.10 20.85
CA ALA A 56 8.18 -8.53 19.57
C ALA A 56 7.45 -7.89 18.36
N PRO A 57 6.11 -7.86 18.28
CA PRO A 57 5.43 -7.15 17.20
C PRO A 57 5.62 -5.63 17.26
N ILE A 58 5.81 -5.02 18.43
CA ILE A 58 6.17 -3.59 18.56
C ILE A 58 7.52 -3.32 17.90
N VAL A 59 8.56 -4.07 18.30
CA VAL A 59 9.92 -3.90 17.77
C VAL A 59 9.93 -4.14 16.27
N ALA A 60 9.33 -5.24 15.80
CA ALA A 60 9.23 -5.53 14.38
C ALA A 60 8.49 -4.41 13.63
N GLY A 61 7.38 -3.92 14.19
CA GLY A 61 6.60 -2.83 13.61
C GLY A 61 7.40 -1.54 13.44
N VAL A 62 8.11 -1.11 14.48
CA VAL A 62 8.99 0.08 14.46
C VAL A 62 10.11 -0.10 13.45
N VAL A 63 10.75 -1.27 13.38
CA VAL A 63 11.83 -1.57 12.42
C VAL A 63 11.32 -1.46 10.97
N PHE A 64 10.16 -2.04 10.66
CA PHE A 64 9.58 -1.97 9.32
C PHE A 64 9.22 -0.54 8.92
N ILE A 65 8.57 0.24 9.80
CA ILE A 65 8.25 1.65 9.50
C ILE A 65 9.53 2.46 9.32
N SER A 66 10.49 2.32 10.22
CA SER A 66 11.77 3.04 10.16
C SER A 66 12.53 2.72 8.88
N PHE A 67 12.58 1.45 8.49
CA PHE A 67 13.18 1.01 7.22
C PHE A 67 12.48 1.63 6.01
N GLY A 68 11.15 1.64 5.99
CA GLY A 68 10.38 2.26 4.91
C GLY A 68 10.63 3.77 4.78
N LEU A 69 10.60 4.48 5.91
CA LEU A 69 10.86 5.93 5.96
C LEU A 69 12.31 6.26 5.57
N PHE A 70 13.27 5.45 6.03
CA PHE A 70 14.67 5.58 5.65
C PHE A 70 14.86 5.39 4.14
N MET A 71 14.20 4.40 3.54
CA MET A 71 14.28 4.17 2.10
C MET A 71 13.75 5.37 1.31
N VAL A 72 12.59 5.94 1.64
CA VAL A 72 12.09 7.13 0.93
C VAL A 72 12.93 8.38 1.23
N PHE A 73 13.56 8.47 2.41
CA PHE A 73 14.51 9.54 2.71
C PHE A 73 15.71 9.49 1.75
N LEU A 74 16.24 8.30 1.44
CA LEU A 74 17.31 8.12 0.45
C LEU A 74 16.88 8.46 -0.99
N GLU A 75 15.58 8.45 -1.29
CA GLU A 75 15.04 8.78 -2.62
C GLU A 75 14.98 10.30 -2.87
N ILE A 76 14.72 11.10 -1.85
CA ILE A 76 14.39 12.54 -2.00
C ILE A 76 15.61 13.38 -2.43
N GLY A 77 16.84 12.89 -2.23
CA GLY A 77 18.09 13.49 -2.75
C GLY A 77 18.50 14.86 -2.20
N LYS A 78 17.56 15.65 -1.64
CA LYS A 78 17.81 16.95 -0.98
C LYS A 78 17.11 16.99 0.39
N PRO A 79 17.59 16.21 1.37
CA PRO A 79 16.88 15.94 2.63
C PRO A 79 16.57 17.20 3.45
N TRP A 80 17.47 18.17 3.46
CA TRP A 80 17.27 19.43 4.17
C TRP A 80 16.13 20.28 3.58
N ARG A 81 15.93 20.23 2.26
CA ARG A 81 14.85 20.96 1.59
C ARG A 81 13.50 20.27 1.76
N SER A 82 13.47 18.95 1.97
CA SER A 82 12.24 18.24 2.32
C SER A 82 11.73 18.53 3.73
N ILE A 83 12.55 19.09 4.63
CA ILE A 83 12.06 19.51 5.95
C ILE A 83 10.96 20.57 5.81
N ASN A 84 11.08 21.48 4.82
CA ASN A 84 10.06 22.49 4.55
C ASN A 84 8.69 21.90 4.15
N MET A 85 8.67 20.67 3.67
CA MET A 85 7.44 19.95 3.36
C MET A 85 6.63 19.67 4.63
N PHE A 86 7.27 19.47 5.78
CA PHE A 86 6.58 19.20 7.05
C PHE A 86 5.72 20.36 7.57
N PHE A 87 5.97 21.59 7.13
CA PHE A 87 5.20 22.76 7.54
C PHE A 87 3.92 23.00 6.71
N HIS A 88 3.64 22.17 5.71
CA HIS A 88 2.48 22.32 4.83
C HIS A 88 1.53 21.10 4.85
N PRO A 89 0.98 20.71 6.03
CA PRO A 89 0.09 19.56 6.15
C PRO A 89 -1.20 19.71 5.34
N GLN A 90 -1.63 20.92 5.03
CA GLN A 90 -2.87 21.17 4.28
C GLN A 90 -2.78 20.68 2.83
N THR A 91 -1.58 20.66 2.23
CA THR A 91 -1.37 20.40 0.79
C THR A 91 -0.64 19.09 0.49
N SER A 92 0.02 18.47 1.47
CA SER A 92 0.86 17.28 1.28
C SER A 92 0.44 16.11 2.16
N TRP A 93 0.21 14.94 1.54
CA TRP A 93 -0.08 13.70 2.28
C TRP A 93 1.15 13.05 2.91
N MET A 94 2.33 13.26 2.34
CA MET A 94 3.60 12.75 2.89
C MET A 94 4.02 13.55 4.14
N THR A 95 3.60 14.81 4.24
CA THR A 95 3.73 15.60 5.49
C THR A 95 2.87 15.01 6.60
N ARG A 96 1.63 14.65 6.29
CA ARG A 96 0.72 14.02 7.25
C ARG A 96 1.25 12.67 7.71
N GLU A 97 1.80 11.87 6.79
CA GLU A 97 2.50 10.62 7.12
C GLU A 97 3.59 10.87 8.16
N GLY A 98 4.52 11.81 7.92
CA GLY A 98 5.60 12.09 8.87
C GLY A 98 5.15 12.69 10.20
N ILE A 99 4.09 13.51 10.22
CA ILE A 99 3.50 14.01 11.48
C ILE A 99 2.96 12.86 12.33
N VAL A 100 2.33 11.85 11.71
CA VAL A 100 1.72 10.72 12.43
C VAL A 100 2.77 9.76 12.99
N VAL A 101 3.97 9.67 12.39
CA VAL A 101 5.05 8.78 12.85
C VAL A 101 5.50 9.12 14.27
N GLY A 102 5.61 10.41 14.62
CA GLY A 102 6.07 10.84 15.93
C GLY A 102 5.21 10.28 17.06
N PRO A 103 3.89 10.59 17.10
CA PRO A 103 2.96 10.02 18.07
C PRO A 103 2.90 8.49 18.01
N LEU A 104 2.97 7.88 16.82
CA LEU A 104 2.96 6.43 16.67
C LEU A 104 4.16 5.78 17.39
N PHE A 105 5.37 6.32 17.18
CA PHE A 105 6.59 5.83 17.81
C PHE A 105 6.65 6.16 19.30
N LEU A 106 6.12 7.30 19.72
CA LEU A 106 5.98 7.63 21.14
C LEU A 106 5.10 6.61 21.86
N CYS A 107 3.92 6.28 21.29
CA CYS A 107 3.04 5.27 21.89
C CYS A 107 3.71 3.89 21.92
N ALA A 108 4.40 3.49 20.83
CA ALA A 108 5.16 2.25 20.79
C ALA A 108 6.25 2.21 21.88
N ALA A 109 6.98 3.30 22.08
CA ALA A 109 8.00 3.41 23.12
C ALA A 109 7.40 3.36 24.54
N LEU A 110 6.29 4.07 24.77
CA LEU A 110 5.58 4.04 26.05
C LEU A 110 5.15 2.60 26.41
N ILE A 111 4.56 1.87 25.46
CA ILE A 111 4.17 0.47 25.70
C ILE A 111 5.40 -0.42 25.89
N PHE A 112 6.49 -0.19 25.13
CA PHE A 112 7.71 -0.99 25.25
C PHE A 112 8.38 -0.86 26.61
N PHE A 113 8.51 0.36 27.14
CA PHE A 113 9.18 0.60 28.42
C PHE A 113 8.27 0.42 29.64
N TYR A 114 6.96 0.58 29.46
CA TYR A 114 5.99 0.62 30.55
C TYR A 114 4.79 -0.29 30.29
N THR A 115 5.02 -1.50 29.78
CA THR A 115 3.94 -2.43 29.39
C THR A 115 2.96 -2.70 30.53
N SER A 116 3.46 -2.84 31.75
CA SER A 116 2.67 -3.18 32.95
C SER A 116 1.94 -1.99 33.58
N GLU A 117 2.16 -0.77 33.09
CA GLU A 117 1.55 0.43 33.68
C GLU A 117 0.14 0.67 33.13
N PRO A 118 -0.82 1.18 33.93
CA PRO A 118 -2.20 1.39 33.49
C PRO A 118 -2.36 2.30 32.26
N PHE A 119 -1.43 3.24 32.04
CA PHE A 119 -1.48 4.12 30.89
C PHE A 119 -1.08 3.44 29.57
N SER A 120 -0.52 2.22 29.62
CA SER A 120 -0.11 1.48 28.43
C SER A 120 -1.32 1.10 27.55
N GLU A 121 -2.48 0.83 28.16
CA GLU A 121 -3.74 0.59 27.45
C GLU A 121 -4.20 1.83 26.67
N ILE A 122 -4.13 3.00 27.29
CA ILE A 122 -4.44 4.28 26.63
C ILE A 122 -3.48 4.49 25.46
N ALA A 123 -2.18 4.26 25.67
CA ALA A 123 -1.18 4.32 24.62
C ALA A 123 -1.46 3.33 23.48
N ALA A 124 -1.99 2.14 23.76
CA ALA A 124 -2.37 1.16 22.74
C ALA A 124 -3.55 1.65 21.87
N TYR A 125 -4.59 2.24 22.47
CA TYR A 125 -5.67 2.84 21.69
C TYR A 125 -5.16 3.94 20.75
N PHE A 126 -4.32 4.85 21.26
CA PHE A 126 -3.71 5.90 20.45
C PHE A 126 -2.77 5.33 19.38
N MET A 127 -1.98 4.30 19.70
CA MET A 127 -1.11 3.60 18.74
C MET A 127 -1.93 3.00 17.60
N GLY A 128 -3.04 2.33 17.90
CA GLY A 128 -3.94 1.76 16.90
C GLY A 128 -4.52 2.82 15.96
N ILE A 129 -4.98 3.95 16.51
CA ILE A 129 -5.48 5.09 15.72
C ILE A 129 -4.38 5.66 14.83
N CYS A 130 -3.18 5.87 15.38
CA CYS A 130 -2.04 6.39 14.63
C CYS A 130 -1.61 5.42 13.52
N ALA A 131 -1.59 4.11 13.78
CA ALA A 131 -1.25 3.09 12.79
C ALA A 131 -2.22 3.10 11.60
N VAL A 132 -3.53 3.14 11.88
CA VAL A 132 -4.56 3.25 10.83
C VAL A 132 -4.45 4.57 10.07
N THR A 133 -4.18 5.67 10.78
CA THR A 133 -4.00 7.00 10.18
C THR A 133 -2.77 7.03 9.27
N PHE A 134 -1.66 6.42 9.69
CA PHE A 134 -0.44 6.29 8.92
C PHE A 134 -0.70 5.52 7.61
N LEU A 135 -1.35 4.35 7.69
CA LEU A 135 -1.81 3.60 6.52
C LEU A 135 -2.66 4.45 5.59
N TYR A 136 -3.64 5.15 6.16
CA TYR A 136 -4.52 6.02 5.40
C TYR A 136 -3.75 7.11 4.65
N CYS A 137 -2.74 7.74 5.28
CA CYS A 137 -1.86 8.69 4.60
C CYS A 137 -1.16 8.05 3.39
N GLN A 138 -0.61 6.84 3.53
CA GLN A 138 0.02 6.12 2.41
C GLN A 138 -0.96 5.87 1.25
N LEU A 139 -2.20 5.46 1.54
CA LEU A 139 -3.22 5.30 0.49
C LEU A 139 -3.50 6.60 -0.25
N ARG A 140 -3.51 7.72 0.49
CA ARG A 140 -3.81 9.04 -0.06
C ARG A 140 -2.65 9.62 -0.87
N ILE A 141 -1.40 9.31 -0.51
CA ILE A 141 -0.20 9.63 -1.30
C ILE A 141 -0.33 9.05 -2.71
N LEU A 142 -0.62 7.75 -2.85
CA LEU A 142 -0.84 7.11 -4.16
C LEU A 142 -2.05 7.71 -4.89
N HIS A 143 -3.15 7.94 -4.17
CA HIS A 143 -4.37 8.47 -4.78
C HIS A 143 -4.23 9.92 -5.27
N ALA A 144 -3.34 10.71 -4.67
CA ALA A 144 -3.06 12.09 -5.05
C ALA A 144 -2.26 12.18 -6.37
N ALA A 145 -1.51 11.15 -6.73
CA ALA A 145 -0.75 11.07 -7.99
C ALA A 145 -1.65 10.81 -9.21
N LYS A 146 -2.51 11.78 -9.56
CA LYS A 146 -3.50 11.68 -10.65
C LYS A 146 -2.90 11.39 -12.03
N GLY A 147 -1.61 11.67 -12.20
CA GLY A 147 -0.87 11.39 -13.43
C GLY A 147 -0.68 9.90 -13.72
N ILE A 148 -0.83 9.01 -12.73
CA ILE A 148 -0.56 7.58 -12.86
C ILE A 148 -1.83 6.77 -12.54
N PRO A 149 -2.52 6.18 -13.54
CA PRO A 149 -3.82 5.53 -13.35
C PRO A 149 -3.77 4.36 -12.39
N SER A 150 -2.72 3.55 -12.46
CA SER A 150 -2.55 2.38 -11.60
C SER A 150 -2.45 2.74 -10.13
N TRP A 151 -2.08 3.98 -9.78
CA TRP A 151 -2.01 4.50 -8.41
C TRP A 151 -3.29 5.22 -7.98
N CYS A 152 -3.87 6.03 -8.87
CA CYS A 152 -4.99 6.89 -8.51
C CYS A 152 -6.38 6.25 -8.70
N THR A 153 -6.48 5.05 -9.29
CA THR A 153 -7.74 4.30 -9.35
C THR A 153 -8.28 4.04 -7.93
N PRO A 154 -9.53 4.41 -7.61
CA PRO A 154 -10.06 4.30 -6.24
C PRO A 154 -10.01 2.90 -5.63
N ALA A 155 -10.14 1.87 -6.47
CA ALA A 155 -10.09 0.47 -6.06
C ALA A 155 -8.71 0.02 -5.55
N LEU A 156 -7.64 0.79 -5.80
CA LEU A 156 -6.32 0.48 -5.24
C LEU A 156 -6.28 0.70 -3.72
N LYS A 157 -7.03 1.67 -3.20
CA LYS A 157 -7.01 2.02 -1.77
C LYS A 157 -7.34 0.82 -0.87
N PRO A 158 -8.50 0.13 -1.04
CA PRO A 158 -8.78 -1.07 -0.25
C PRO A 158 -7.76 -2.19 -0.53
N TYR A 159 -7.25 -2.32 -1.76
CA TYR A 159 -6.23 -3.32 -2.06
C TYR A 159 -4.93 -3.13 -1.25
N ILE A 160 -4.35 -1.92 -1.26
CA ILE A 160 -3.11 -1.64 -0.53
C ILE A 160 -3.31 -1.73 0.98
N PHE A 161 -4.47 -1.29 1.48
CA PHE A 161 -4.82 -1.39 2.90
C PHE A 161 -4.89 -2.86 3.36
N THR A 162 -5.70 -3.68 2.69
CA THR A 162 -5.80 -5.12 3.00
C THR A 162 -4.45 -5.81 2.83
N THR A 163 -3.66 -5.43 1.83
CA THR A 163 -2.33 -6.00 1.60
C THR A 163 -1.39 -5.70 2.76
N GLY A 164 -1.37 -4.46 3.28
CA GLY A 164 -0.58 -4.11 4.47
C GLY A 164 -0.97 -4.92 5.70
N LEU A 165 -2.27 -5.08 5.98
CA LEU A 165 -2.75 -5.93 7.08
C LEU A 165 -2.39 -7.41 6.88
N THR A 166 -2.47 -7.92 5.65
CA THR A 166 -2.11 -9.31 5.34
C THR A 166 -0.61 -9.55 5.52
N GLU A 167 0.23 -8.57 5.13
CA GLU A 167 1.68 -8.63 5.35
C GLU A 167 1.99 -8.64 6.85
N ALA A 168 1.36 -7.76 7.62
CA ALA A 168 1.53 -7.70 9.07
C ALA A 168 1.13 -9.02 9.75
N LEU A 169 -0.02 -9.59 9.41
CA LEU A 169 -0.43 -10.91 9.92
C LEU A 169 0.55 -12.01 9.50
N GLY A 170 1.05 -11.97 8.26
CA GLY A 170 2.04 -12.91 7.76
C GLY A 170 3.36 -12.84 8.55
N ILE A 171 3.82 -11.64 8.91
CA ILE A 171 4.99 -11.47 9.77
C ILE A 171 4.67 -11.85 11.23
N ALA A 172 3.48 -11.50 11.75
CA ALA A 172 3.10 -11.79 13.13
C ALA A 172 3.12 -13.28 13.43
N VAL A 173 2.62 -14.13 12.52
CA VAL A 173 2.67 -15.60 12.71
C VAL A 173 4.08 -16.20 12.62
N CYS A 174 5.07 -15.41 12.20
CA CYS A 174 6.49 -15.81 12.21
C CYS A 174 7.20 -15.43 13.53
N ILE A 175 6.56 -14.66 14.41
CA ILE A 175 7.15 -14.19 15.66
C ILE A 175 7.07 -15.31 16.72
N PRO A 176 8.18 -15.67 17.37
CA PRO A 176 8.16 -16.58 18.52
C PRO A 176 7.21 -16.09 19.61
N GLY A 177 6.41 -17.01 20.16
CA GLY A 177 5.34 -16.69 21.13
C GLY A 177 4.02 -16.26 20.48
N LEU A 178 3.99 -15.88 19.20
CA LEU A 178 2.75 -15.61 18.45
C LEU A 178 2.45 -16.68 17.39
N MET A 179 3.43 -17.52 17.06
CA MET A 179 3.29 -18.56 16.03
C MET A 179 2.20 -19.59 16.35
N GLU A 180 1.85 -19.78 17.61
CA GLU A 180 0.80 -20.71 18.07
C GLU A 180 -0.59 -20.07 18.12
N GLU A 181 -0.68 -18.74 18.00
CA GLU A 181 -1.93 -17.99 18.12
C GLU A 181 -2.89 -18.28 16.95
N LYS A 182 -3.81 -19.23 17.16
CA LYS A 182 -4.80 -19.66 16.17
C LYS A 182 -5.65 -18.51 15.64
N SER A 183 -5.90 -17.49 16.47
CA SER A 183 -6.61 -16.27 16.08
C SER A 183 -5.90 -15.55 14.92
N LEU A 184 -4.56 -15.50 14.93
CA LEU A 184 -3.75 -14.92 13.85
C LEU A 184 -3.81 -15.78 12.58
N TRP A 185 -3.86 -17.11 12.71
CA TRP A 185 -3.94 -18.01 11.57
C TRP A 185 -5.26 -17.83 10.82
N ILE A 186 -6.36 -17.76 11.57
CA ILE A 186 -7.70 -17.50 11.04
C ILE A 186 -7.74 -16.11 10.40
N ALA A 187 -7.25 -15.09 11.09
CA ALA A 187 -7.19 -13.72 10.57
C ALA A 187 -6.38 -13.64 9.27
N LEU A 188 -5.23 -14.32 9.19
CA LEU A 188 -4.40 -14.39 7.98
C LEU A 188 -5.15 -15.08 6.84
N GLY A 189 -5.78 -16.23 7.09
CA GLY A 189 -6.59 -16.95 6.12
C GLY A 189 -7.73 -16.09 5.55
N LEU A 190 -8.47 -15.40 6.42
CA LEU A 190 -9.53 -14.46 6.02
C LEU A 190 -8.97 -13.30 5.19
N MET A 191 -7.87 -12.69 5.63
CA MET A 191 -7.27 -11.57 4.91
C MET A 191 -6.71 -11.97 3.55
N LEU A 192 -6.23 -13.20 3.37
CA LEU A 192 -5.84 -13.72 2.05
C LEU A 192 -7.02 -13.82 1.08
N VAL A 193 -8.20 -14.23 1.58
CA VAL A 193 -9.44 -14.25 0.79
C VAL A 193 -9.89 -12.83 0.46
N VAL A 194 -9.92 -11.92 1.43
CA VAL A 194 -10.27 -10.52 1.19
C VAL A 194 -9.31 -9.89 0.18
N ARG A 195 -7.99 -10.10 0.35
CA ARG A 195 -6.93 -9.59 -0.56
C ARG A 195 -7.14 -10.06 -2.00
N LYS A 196 -7.55 -11.32 -2.20
CA LYS A 196 -7.91 -11.85 -3.53
C LYS A 196 -9.11 -11.10 -4.12
N ILE A 197 -10.16 -10.88 -3.34
CA ILE A 197 -11.36 -10.16 -3.80
C ILE A 197 -11.01 -8.72 -4.19
N VAL A 198 -10.32 -7.98 -3.31
CA VAL A 198 -9.96 -6.59 -3.58
C VAL A 198 -8.94 -6.45 -4.73
N TRP A 199 -8.06 -7.43 -4.93
CA TRP A 199 -7.21 -7.50 -6.12
C TRP A 199 -8.03 -7.58 -7.40
N GLN A 200 -9.01 -8.48 -7.46
CA GLN A 200 -9.86 -8.64 -8.64
C GLN A 200 -10.67 -7.37 -8.94
N LEU A 201 -11.18 -6.71 -7.90
CA LEU A 201 -11.87 -5.43 -8.04
C LEU A 201 -10.93 -4.34 -8.59
N TYR A 202 -9.70 -4.28 -8.08
CA TYR A 202 -8.68 -3.37 -8.58
C TYR A 202 -8.34 -3.61 -10.05
N ALA A 203 -8.01 -4.85 -10.43
CA ALA A 203 -7.67 -5.22 -11.80
C ALA A 203 -8.82 -4.92 -12.77
N LYS A 204 -10.06 -5.36 -12.44
CA LYS A 204 -11.26 -5.06 -13.25
C LYS A 204 -11.48 -3.55 -13.40
N ARG A 205 -11.31 -2.79 -12.32
CA ARG A 205 -11.49 -1.33 -12.35
C ARG A 205 -10.42 -0.65 -13.22
N LEU A 206 -9.19 -1.15 -13.19
CA LEU A 206 -8.10 -0.61 -14.00
C LEU A 206 -8.38 -0.77 -15.51
N HIS A 207 -9.00 -1.89 -15.91
CA HIS A 207 -9.51 -2.09 -17.28
C HIS A 207 -10.67 -1.13 -17.61
N LYS A 208 -11.66 -1.01 -16.71
CA LYS A 208 -12.81 -0.11 -16.88
C LYS A 208 -12.40 1.36 -17.03
N ASP A 209 -11.41 1.80 -16.25
CA ASP A 209 -10.87 3.16 -16.26
C ASP A 209 -9.95 3.43 -17.49
N LYS A 210 -9.82 2.46 -18.41
CA LYS A 210 -8.98 2.54 -19.62
C LYS A 210 -7.54 2.95 -19.33
N ALA A 211 -6.95 2.40 -18.26
CA ALA A 211 -5.55 2.63 -17.93
C ALA A 211 -4.61 2.22 -19.10
N PRO A 212 -3.39 2.77 -19.17
CA PRO A 212 -2.40 2.43 -20.18
C PRO A 212 -2.27 0.91 -20.38
N LYS A 213 -2.22 0.47 -21.64
CA LYS A 213 -2.17 -0.96 -22.01
C LYS A 213 -1.03 -1.68 -21.29
N THR A 214 0.14 -1.05 -21.21
CA THR A 214 1.32 -1.59 -20.52
C THR A 214 1.07 -1.83 -19.04
N SER A 215 0.45 -0.88 -18.31
CA SER A 215 0.07 -1.08 -16.90
C SER A 215 -0.85 -2.28 -16.73
N ARG A 216 -1.89 -2.37 -17.57
CA ARG A 216 -2.86 -3.48 -17.50
C ARG A 216 -2.21 -4.82 -17.77
N LYS A 217 -1.38 -4.93 -18.82
CA LYS A 217 -0.63 -6.15 -19.15
C LYS A 217 0.27 -6.60 -17.99
N ILE A 218 0.94 -5.67 -17.31
CA ILE A 218 1.78 -5.98 -16.15
C ILE A 218 0.93 -6.52 -14.99
N ILE A 219 -0.18 -5.85 -14.66
CA ILE A 219 -1.07 -6.27 -13.57
C ILE A 219 -1.71 -7.64 -13.87
N ASP A 220 -2.21 -7.85 -15.08
CA ASP A 220 -2.78 -9.13 -15.50
C ASP A 220 -1.71 -10.24 -15.48
N GLY A 221 -0.49 -9.92 -15.93
CA GLY A 221 0.63 -10.87 -16.00
C GLY A 221 1.15 -11.36 -14.65
N ILE A 222 0.84 -10.67 -13.56
CA ILE A 222 1.22 -11.12 -12.20
C ILE A 222 0.10 -11.85 -11.46
N TYR A 223 -1.12 -11.89 -12.02
CA TYR A 223 -2.29 -12.47 -11.34
C TYR A 223 -2.06 -13.91 -10.87
N VAL A 224 -1.56 -14.77 -11.76
CA VAL A 224 -1.33 -16.19 -11.44
C VAL A 224 -0.34 -16.34 -10.30
N LYS A 225 0.77 -15.59 -10.31
CA LYS A 225 1.78 -15.62 -9.25
C LYS A 225 1.22 -15.17 -7.89
N VAL A 226 0.37 -14.15 -7.89
CA VAL A 226 -0.30 -13.66 -6.67
C VAL A 226 -1.27 -14.70 -6.15
N LEU A 227 -2.08 -15.29 -7.04
CA LEU A 227 -3.04 -16.33 -6.68
C LEU A 227 -2.36 -17.58 -6.13
N THR A 228 -1.27 -18.04 -6.75
CA THR A 228 -0.50 -19.20 -6.26
C THR A 228 0.08 -18.93 -4.88
N GLY A 229 0.60 -17.72 -4.63
CA GLY A 229 1.07 -17.34 -3.29
C GLY A 229 -0.04 -17.41 -2.23
N HIS A 230 -1.24 -16.92 -2.55
CA HIS A 230 -2.37 -16.99 -1.61
C HIS A 230 -2.81 -18.43 -1.34
N LEU A 231 -2.98 -19.22 -2.40
CA LEU A 231 -3.40 -20.62 -2.27
C LEU A 231 -2.38 -21.42 -1.48
N LEU A 232 -1.09 -21.23 -1.78
CA LEU A 232 -0.01 -21.91 -1.06
C LEU A 232 0.00 -21.53 0.43
N SER A 233 -0.13 -20.24 0.78
CA SER A 233 -0.26 -19.82 2.18
C SER A 233 -1.47 -20.46 2.88
N ILE A 234 -2.64 -20.51 2.23
CA ILE A 234 -3.84 -21.14 2.81
C ILE A 234 -3.63 -22.64 3.00
N THR A 235 -3.11 -23.34 2.00
CA THR A 235 -2.82 -24.78 2.09
C THR A 235 -1.84 -25.06 3.21
N LEU A 236 -0.78 -24.28 3.35
CA LEU A 236 0.20 -24.42 4.42
C LEU A 236 -0.42 -24.19 5.80
N LEU A 237 -1.32 -23.20 5.98
CA LEU A 237 -2.05 -23.00 7.24
C LEU A 237 -2.95 -24.19 7.59
N ILE A 238 -3.65 -24.75 6.61
CA ILE A 238 -4.51 -25.93 6.80
C ILE A 238 -3.64 -27.13 7.20
N SER A 239 -2.56 -27.38 6.45
CA SER A 239 -1.62 -28.47 6.74
C SER A 239 -0.96 -28.30 8.11
N ALA A 240 -0.59 -27.07 8.50
CA ALA A 240 -0.06 -26.76 9.82
C ALA A 240 -1.06 -27.12 10.92
N ASN A 241 -2.35 -26.85 10.71
CA ASN A 241 -3.38 -27.18 11.69
C ASN A 241 -3.63 -28.69 11.81
N MET A 242 -3.49 -29.44 10.71
CA MET A 242 -3.65 -30.90 10.73
C MET A 242 -2.44 -31.62 11.35
N THR A 243 -1.25 -31.07 11.18
CA THR A 243 0.02 -31.72 11.59
C THR A 243 0.61 -31.12 12.86
N ASN A 244 0.08 -30.00 13.35
CA ASN A 244 0.68 -29.14 14.39
C ASN A 244 2.11 -28.67 14.06
N ALA A 245 2.50 -28.65 12.78
CA ALA A 245 3.83 -28.23 12.36
C ALA A 245 3.95 -26.70 12.23
N LEU A 246 4.46 -26.03 13.26
CA LEU A 246 4.63 -24.56 13.29
C LEU A 246 5.52 -24.03 12.18
N VAL A 247 6.46 -24.83 11.67
CA VAL A 247 7.29 -24.45 10.52
C VAL A 247 6.44 -24.14 9.27
N LEU A 248 5.32 -24.85 9.08
CA LEU A 248 4.40 -24.59 7.96
C LEU A 248 3.68 -23.25 8.12
N VAL A 249 3.39 -22.82 9.36
CA VAL A 249 2.81 -21.50 9.67
C VAL A 249 3.79 -20.39 9.29
N VAL A 250 5.07 -20.55 9.65
CA VAL A 250 6.13 -19.60 9.30
C VAL A 250 6.23 -19.44 7.78
N PHE A 251 6.28 -20.55 7.03
CA PHE A 251 6.30 -20.49 5.56
C PHE A 251 5.03 -19.86 5.00
N ALA A 252 3.85 -20.18 5.54
CA ALA A 252 2.60 -19.57 5.12
C ALA A 252 2.62 -18.05 5.28
N GLY A 253 3.12 -17.57 6.44
CA GLY A 253 3.26 -16.16 6.76
C GLY A 253 4.25 -15.43 5.85
N LEU A 254 5.45 -15.99 5.65
CA LEU A 254 6.46 -15.42 4.77
C LEU A 254 5.99 -15.33 3.32
N ILE A 255 5.31 -16.37 2.80
CA ILE A 255 4.74 -16.35 1.44
C ILE A 255 3.62 -15.31 1.34
N ALA A 256 2.78 -15.18 2.37
CA ALA A 256 1.69 -14.22 2.40
C ALA A 256 2.23 -12.77 2.37
N ALA A 257 3.23 -12.46 3.20
CA ALA A 257 3.90 -11.17 3.25
C ALA A 257 4.69 -10.89 1.95
N GLY A 258 5.53 -11.82 1.52
CA GLY A 258 6.34 -11.69 0.30
C GLY A 258 5.50 -11.47 -0.96
N THR A 259 4.34 -12.13 -1.07
CA THR A 259 3.38 -11.86 -2.16
C THR A 259 2.88 -10.42 -2.13
N GLY A 260 2.56 -9.89 -0.95
CA GLY A 260 2.16 -8.49 -0.76
C GLY A 260 3.25 -7.51 -1.20
N TRP A 261 4.47 -7.71 -0.69
CA TRP A 261 5.65 -6.91 -1.02
C TRP A 261 5.92 -6.90 -2.52
N TYR A 262 5.90 -8.08 -3.15
CA TYR A 262 6.05 -8.22 -4.60
C TYR A 262 5.01 -7.39 -5.36
N THR A 263 3.72 -7.47 -4.99
CA THR A 263 2.69 -6.69 -5.68
C THR A 263 2.87 -5.18 -5.52
N LYS A 264 3.25 -4.69 -4.32
CA LYS A 264 3.53 -3.28 -4.09
C LYS A 264 4.69 -2.79 -4.96
N ILE A 265 5.79 -3.56 -5.03
CA ILE A 265 6.93 -3.24 -5.91
C ILE A 265 6.46 -3.14 -7.37
N ILE A 266 5.69 -4.12 -7.86
CA ILE A 266 5.22 -4.11 -9.26
C ILE A 266 4.30 -2.92 -9.54
N ILE A 267 3.34 -2.62 -8.65
CA ILE A 267 2.39 -1.52 -8.82
C ILE A 267 3.12 -0.17 -8.86
N ILE A 268 4.08 0.02 -7.95
CA ILE A 268 4.79 1.29 -7.76
C ILE A 268 5.87 1.47 -8.83
N THR A 269 6.63 0.44 -9.18
CA THR A 269 7.80 0.63 -10.04
C THR A 269 7.55 0.25 -11.50
N LYS A 270 6.67 -0.72 -11.80
CA LYS A 270 6.54 -1.29 -13.15
C LYS A 270 5.21 -0.95 -13.82
N ALA A 271 4.10 -1.01 -13.08
CA ALA A 271 2.77 -0.69 -13.59
C ALA A 271 2.48 0.82 -13.61
N ALA A 272 3.44 1.66 -13.22
CA ALA A 272 3.27 3.10 -13.00
C ALA A 272 3.42 3.95 -14.29
N GLN A 273 2.60 3.66 -15.29
CA GLN A 273 2.58 4.41 -16.55
C GLN A 273 1.79 5.71 -16.38
N THR A 274 2.26 6.79 -16.99
CA THR A 274 1.55 8.07 -17.01
C THR A 274 0.30 8.04 -17.90
N ARG A 275 -0.72 8.84 -17.59
CA ARG A 275 -1.79 9.18 -18.54
C ARG A 275 -1.18 10.06 -19.63
N GLY A 276 -0.92 9.49 -20.80
CA GLY A 276 -0.77 10.31 -22.00
C GLY A 276 -2.03 11.15 -22.19
N PHE A 277 -1.91 12.40 -22.64
CA PHE A 277 -3.04 13.29 -22.88
C PHE A 277 -3.21 13.60 -24.37
N GLY A 278 -4.44 13.57 -24.86
CA GLY A 278 -4.79 14.14 -26.16
C GLY A 278 -5.36 15.53 -25.92
N ILE A 279 -4.76 16.57 -26.49
CA ILE A 279 -5.27 17.93 -26.37
C ILE A 279 -6.43 18.06 -27.37
N PRO A 280 -7.70 18.25 -26.91
CA PRO A 280 -8.84 18.34 -27.82
C PRO A 280 -8.84 19.62 -28.67
N ARG A 281 -8.13 20.67 -28.23
CA ARG A 281 -7.91 21.93 -28.96
C ARG A 281 -6.51 22.45 -28.65
N THR A 282 -5.66 22.59 -29.66
CA THR A 282 -4.35 23.23 -29.48
C THR A 282 -4.56 24.69 -29.07
N PRO A 283 -3.96 25.17 -27.98
CA PRO A 283 -4.03 26.59 -27.64
C PRO A 283 -3.38 27.38 -28.77
N VAL A 284 -4.12 28.34 -29.34
CA VAL A 284 -3.60 29.25 -30.37
C VAL A 284 -2.97 30.43 -29.64
N ARG A 285 -1.69 30.73 -29.89
CA ARG A 285 -1.10 32.02 -29.45
C ARG A 285 -1.65 33.12 -30.37
N GLY A 286 -2.40 34.08 -29.82
CA GLY A 286 -2.94 35.23 -30.55
C GLY A 286 -4.46 35.19 -30.80
N LYS A 287 -4.98 36.12 -31.63
CA LYS A 287 -6.43 36.27 -31.95
C LYS A 287 -6.99 35.20 -32.91
N GLY A 288 -6.41 34.01 -32.98
CA GLY A 288 -6.84 32.95 -33.88
C GLY A 288 -7.91 32.05 -33.25
N GLN A 289 -8.97 31.72 -34.00
CA GLN A 289 -9.99 30.75 -33.54
C GLN A 289 -9.34 29.37 -33.35
N SER A 290 -9.64 28.73 -32.20
CA SER A 290 -9.20 27.36 -31.94
C SER A 290 -9.74 26.42 -33.00
N ARG A 291 -8.90 25.93 -33.91
CA ARG A 291 -9.31 24.97 -34.93
C ARG A 291 -9.57 23.61 -34.26
N VAL A 292 -10.76 23.07 -34.46
CA VAL A 292 -10.95 21.63 -34.42
C VAL A 292 -10.21 21.10 -35.65
N LEU A 293 -9.09 20.43 -35.45
CA LEU A 293 -8.32 19.86 -36.55
C LEU A 293 -9.14 18.70 -37.14
N SER A 294 -9.86 18.97 -38.22
CA SER A 294 -10.40 17.97 -39.13
C SER A 294 -9.30 17.57 -40.10
N SER A 295 -8.99 16.27 -40.19
CA SER A 295 -8.37 15.70 -41.37
C SER A 295 -9.40 15.69 -42.50
#